data_AF-A0A968MHU1-F1
#
_entry.id   AF-A0A968MHU1-F1
#
_cell.length_a   1.000
_cell.length_b   1.000
_cell.length_c   1.000
_cell.angle_alpha   90.00
_cell.angle_beta   90.00
_cell.angle_gamma   90.00
#
_symmetry.space_group_name_H-M   'P 1'
#
loop_
_entity.id
_entity.type
_entity.pdbx_description
1 polymer ?
#
loop_
_entity_poly.entity_id
_entity_poly.type
_entity_poly.pdbx_seq_one_letter_code
_entity_poly.pdbx_strand_id
1 'polypeptide(L)'
;MPTETNLVGELELIKSPLIYEEVIKALDLSVGYFAEGRILEQELFTDSPFVVEHNIQNEAFFGRKVYVEHLQGDKFKISYDWFGKEIAFEHRFDEPIQNQDFFLIIKKKKNFQDLGTPLFFKLYNKATVMQYLHDNLEATIQNPTAKQLIIIIFTFSLIIHIPLFT
;
A
#
# COMPACT_ATOMS: atom_id res chain seq x y z
N MET A 1 19.88 -28.51 21.73
CA MET A 1 18.53 -28.51 21.12
C MET A 1 17.82 -27.26 21.62
N PRO A 2 17.31 -26.38 20.76
CA PRO A 2 16.52 -25.26 21.23
C PRO A 2 15.21 -25.81 21.81
N THR A 3 14.93 -25.48 23.08
CA THR A 3 13.68 -25.79 23.78
C THR A 3 12.56 -24.92 23.19
N GLU A 4 11.36 -25.48 23.01
CA GLU A 4 10.20 -24.81 22.37
C GLU A 4 9.92 -23.40 22.91
N THR A 5 10.25 -23.12 24.17
CA THR A 5 10.12 -21.82 24.83
C THR A 5 10.95 -20.70 24.18
N ASN A 6 12.10 -21.02 23.57
CA ASN A 6 12.97 -20.03 22.93
C ASN A 6 12.41 -19.60 21.56
N LEU A 7 11.75 -20.53 20.85
CA LEU A 7 11.14 -20.26 19.55
C LEU A 7 9.88 -19.39 19.67
N VAL A 8 9.09 -19.58 20.74
CA VAL A 8 7.92 -18.72 21.01
C VAL A 8 8.35 -17.29 21.33
N GLY A 9 9.41 -17.10 22.13
CA GLY A 9 9.96 -15.77 22.44
C GLY A 9 10.56 -15.07 21.21
N GLU A 10 11.26 -15.80 20.35
CA GLU A 10 11.77 -15.26 19.08
C GLU A 10 10.62 -14.88 18.13
N LEU A 11 9.54 -15.67 18.09
CA LEU A 11 8.36 -15.39 17.26
C LEU A 11 7.59 -14.14 17.73
N GLU A 12 7.48 -13.90 19.04
CA GLU A 12 6.90 -12.66 19.57
C GLU A 12 7.76 -11.43 19.28
N LEU A 13 9.09 -11.57 19.29
CA LEU A 13 10.01 -10.50 18.89
C LEU A 13 9.82 -10.11 17.41
N ILE A 14 9.49 -11.09 16.56
CA ILE A 14 9.22 -10.87 15.14
C ILE A 14 7.89 -10.15 14.91
N LYS A 15 6.90 -10.35 15.78
CA LYS A 15 5.63 -9.60 15.78
C LYS A 15 5.72 -8.26 16.52
N SER A 16 6.93 -7.79 16.82
CA SER A 16 7.12 -6.52 17.51
C SER A 16 6.77 -5.32 16.60
N PRO A 17 6.36 -4.19 17.19
CA PRO A 17 6.10 -2.95 16.45
C PRO A 17 7.26 -2.52 15.54
N LEU A 18 8.50 -2.82 15.92
CA LEU A 18 9.69 -2.48 15.13
C LEU A 18 9.71 -3.21 13.79
N ILE A 19 9.42 -4.52 13.77
CA ILE A 19 9.37 -5.30 12.53
C ILE A 19 8.20 -4.83 11.65
N TYR A 20 7.05 -4.50 12.24
CA TYR A 20 5.95 -3.92 11.48
C TYR A 20 6.34 -2.60 10.83
N GLU A 21 7.06 -1.71 11.52
CA GLU A 21 7.54 -0.46 10.91
C GLU A 21 8.49 -0.72 9.73
N GLU A 22 9.38 -1.70 9.84
CA GLU A 22 10.27 -2.07 8.73
C GLU A 22 9.51 -2.69 7.55
N VAL A 23 8.49 -3.53 7.81
CA VAL A 23 7.59 -4.07 6.78
C VAL A 23 6.81 -2.96 6.07
N ILE A 24 6.24 -2.02 6.84
CA ILE A 24 5.48 -0.88 6.30
C ILE A 24 6.37 -0.04 5.39
N LYS A 25 7.60 0.25 5.81
CA LYS A 25 8.57 1.00 4.99
C LYS A 25 8.96 0.24 3.73
N ALA A 26 9.20 -1.06 3.83
CA ALA A 26 9.64 -1.89 2.71
C ALA A 26 8.56 -2.07 1.63
N LEU A 27 7.28 -2.09 2.04
CA LEU A 27 6.15 -2.37 1.16
C LEU A 27 5.37 -1.14 0.71
N ASP A 28 5.59 0.02 1.33
CA ASP A 28 4.80 1.25 1.13
C ASP A 28 3.28 0.99 1.16
N LEU A 29 2.84 0.28 2.20
CA LEU A 29 1.43 -0.10 2.40
C LEU A 29 0.50 1.09 2.70
N SER A 30 1.01 2.32 2.62
CA SER A 30 0.23 3.53 2.84
C SER A 30 -0.74 3.81 1.69
N VAL A 31 -0.52 3.19 0.52
CA VAL A 31 -1.37 3.30 -0.66
C VAL A 31 -1.71 1.92 -1.22
N GLY A 32 -3.00 1.62 -1.36
CA GLY A 32 -3.48 0.47 -2.13
C GLY A 32 -3.90 0.90 -3.53
N TYR A 33 -3.56 0.11 -4.56
CA TYR A 33 -3.86 0.39 -5.96
C TYR A 33 -4.75 -0.70 -6.54
N PHE A 34 -5.80 -0.33 -7.26
CA PHE A 34 -6.82 -1.27 -7.70
C PHE A 34 -7.28 -1.00 -9.12
N ALA A 35 -7.59 -2.07 -9.84
CA ALA A 35 -8.43 -2.05 -11.04
C ALA A 35 -9.86 -2.47 -10.65
N GLU A 36 -10.84 -1.68 -11.07
CA GLU A 36 -12.26 -1.97 -10.87
C GLU A 36 -12.71 -3.02 -11.91
N GLY A 37 -12.70 -4.29 -11.48
CA GLY A 37 -13.26 -5.37 -12.27
C GLY A 37 -14.80 -5.35 -12.26
N ARG A 38 -15.40 -6.13 -13.16
CA ARG A 38 -16.88 -6.21 -13.28
C ARG A 38 -17.57 -6.84 -12.06
N ILE A 39 -16.85 -7.63 -11.28
CA ILE A 39 -17.38 -8.42 -10.16
C ILE A 39 -16.56 -8.19 -8.90
N LEU A 40 -15.22 -8.12 -9.02
CA LEU A 40 -14.29 -7.94 -7.91
C LEU A 40 -13.28 -6.84 -8.25
N GLU A 41 -12.85 -6.12 -7.22
CA GLU A 41 -11.69 -5.23 -7.29
C GLU A 41 -10.42 -6.09 -7.35
N GLN A 42 -9.53 -5.80 -8.30
CA GLN A 42 -8.23 -6.44 -8.39
C GLN A 42 -7.17 -5.50 -7.84
N GLU A 43 -6.45 -5.91 -6.79
CA GLU A 43 -5.31 -5.15 -6.30
C GLU A 43 -4.09 -5.32 -7.22
N LEU A 44 -3.42 -4.21 -7.51
CA LEU A 44 -2.37 -4.11 -8.51
C LEU A 44 -0.96 -4.02 -7.90
N PHE A 45 -0.81 -3.59 -6.65
CA PHE A 45 0.50 -3.40 -6.00
C PHE A 45 1.54 -2.71 -6.92
N THR A 46 2.65 -3.42 -7.21
CA THR A 46 3.75 -2.97 -8.07
C THR A 46 3.35 -2.85 -9.54
N ASP A 47 2.26 -3.47 -9.96
CA ASP A 47 1.79 -3.48 -11.34
C ASP A 47 0.91 -2.27 -11.68
N SER A 48 0.55 -1.45 -10.67
CA SER A 48 -0.14 -0.18 -10.91
C SER A 48 0.65 0.68 -11.90
N PRO A 49 0.01 1.28 -12.93
CA PRO A 49 0.72 2.09 -13.93
C PRO A 49 1.13 3.48 -13.40
N PHE A 50 0.71 3.84 -12.18
CA PHE A 50 1.11 5.06 -11.48
C PHE A 50 1.43 4.76 -10.01
N VAL A 51 2.09 5.72 -9.36
CA VAL A 51 2.28 5.73 -7.89
C VAL A 51 1.77 7.05 -7.31
N VAL A 52 1.35 7.04 -6.05
CA VAL A 52 0.84 8.22 -5.35
C VAL A 52 1.75 8.55 -4.19
N GLU A 53 2.29 9.77 -4.19
CA GLU A 53 2.87 10.37 -2.99
C GLU A 53 1.81 11.22 -2.31
N HIS A 54 1.75 11.20 -0.98
CA HIS A 54 0.71 11.89 -0.24
C HIS A 54 1.20 12.50 1.07
N ASN A 55 0.52 13.55 1.48
CA ASN A 55 0.52 14.09 2.83
C ASN A 55 -0.92 14.54 3.13
N ILE A 56 -1.59 13.81 4.02
CA ILE A 56 -3.02 14.00 4.32
C ILE A 56 -3.17 14.86 5.58
N GLN A 57 -3.92 15.97 5.46
CA GLN A 57 -4.22 16.87 6.58
C GLN A 57 -5.57 16.54 7.22
N ASN A 58 -6.52 16.01 6.44
CA ASN A 58 -7.83 15.62 6.93
C ASN A 58 -7.97 14.09 6.92
N GLU A 59 -8.00 13.48 8.11
CA GLU A 59 -8.11 12.02 8.26
C GLU A 59 -9.36 11.43 7.62
N ALA A 60 -10.43 12.22 7.44
CA ALA A 60 -11.62 11.77 6.74
C ALA A 60 -11.35 11.39 5.28
N PHE A 61 -10.21 11.77 4.69
CA PHE A 61 -9.83 11.39 3.33
C PHE A 61 -9.37 9.92 3.21
N PHE A 62 -8.89 9.30 4.29
CA PHE A 62 -8.44 7.90 4.27
C PHE A 62 -9.57 6.92 3.93
N GLY A 63 -9.21 5.81 3.28
CA GLY A 63 -10.13 4.74 2.89
C GLY A 63 -11.03 5.05 1.68
N ARG A 64 -11.01 6.27 1.15
CA ARG A 64 -11.79 6.66 -0.03
C ARG A 64 -11.20 6.10 -1.31
N LYS A 65 -12.07 5.70 -2.23
CA LYS A 65 -11.68 5.43 -3.62
C LYS A 65 -11.39 6.75 -4.32
N VAL A 66 -10.18 6.90 -4.82
CA VAL A 66 -9.76 8.02 -5.66
C VAL A 66 -9.43 7.48 -7.04
N TYR A 67 -10.33 7.70 -7.98
CA TYR A 67 -10.20 7.22 -9.35
C TYR A 67 -9.22 8.08 -10.15
N VAL A 68 -8.42 7.42 -10.98
CA VAL A 68 -7.45 8.03 -11.89
C VAL A 68 -7.69 7.48 -13.29
N GLU A 69 -8.21 8.33 -14.16
CA GLU A 69 -8.47 8.00 -15.57
C GLU A 69 -7.42 8.68 -16.44
N HIS A 70 -6.61 7.89 -17.14
CA HIS A 70 -5.62 8.43 -18.07
C HIS A 70 -6.31 9.15 -19.24
N LEU A 71 -5.86 10.36 -19.52
CA LEU A 71 -6.29 11.13 -20.69
C LEU A 71 -5.12 11.20 -21.68
N GLN A 72 -5.21 12.08 -22.68
CA GLN A 72 -4.13 12.18 -23.66
C GLN A 72 -2.82 12.74 -23.06
N GLY A 73 -1.70 12.10 -23.40
CA GLY A 73 -0.35 12.54 -23.00
C GLY A 73 -0.10 12.33 -21.51
N ASP A 74 0.22 13.40 -20.80
CA ASP A 74 0.49 13.41 -19.36
C ASP A 74 -0.66 14.00 -18.54
N LYS A 75 -1.87 13.98 -19.10
CA LYS A 75 -3.08 14.37 -18.37
C LYS A 75 -3.81 13.17 -17.82
N PHE A 76 -4.52 13.38 -16.73
CA PHE A 76 -5.49 12.43 -16.19
C PHE A 76 -6.68 13.19 -15.62
N LYS A 77 -7.79 12.49 -15.44
CA LYS A 77 -8.91 12.95 -14.63
C LYS A 77 -8.84 12.25 -13.28
N ILE A 78 -8.95 13.02 -12.21
CA ILE A 78 -9.10 12.52 -10.84
C ILE A 78 -10.55 12.69 -10.41
N SER A 79 -11.08 11.69 -9.71
CA SER A 79 -12.41 11.80 -9.11
C SER A 79 -12.55 11.02 -7.81
N TYR A 80 -13.34 11.54 -6.87
CA TYR A 80 -13.60 10.91 -5.58
C TYR A 80 -14.90 11.45 -4.96
N ASP A 81 -15.51 10.66 -4.06
CA ASP A 81 -16.63 11.12 -3.25
C ASP A 81 -16.15 11.91 -2.02
N TRP A 82 -16.70 13.11 -1.86
CA TRP A 82 -16.53 13.93 -0.69
C TRP A 82 -17.87 14.17 0.01
N PHE A 83 -18.22 13.26 0.92
CA PHE A 83 -19.44 13.31 1.73
C PHE A 83 -20.71 13.32 0.88
N GLY A 84 -20.79 12.41 -0.09
CA GLY A 84 -21.93 12.29 -1.01
C GLY A 84 -21.90 13.24 -2.20
N LYS A 85 -20.86 14.08 -2.31
CA LYS A 85 -20.62 14.94 -3.45
C LYS A 85 -19.43 14.42 -4.26
N GLU A 86 -19.67 14.10 -5.51
CA GLU A 86 -18.59 13.80 -6.45
C GLU A 86 -17.75 15.05 -6.72
N ILE A 87 -16.43 14.92 -6.51
CA ILE A 87 -15.43 15.88 -6.92
C ILE A 87 -14.67 15.27 -8.09
N ALA A 88 -14.59 15.98 -9.21
CA ALA A 88 -13.85 15.54 -10.39
C ALA A 88 -13.19 16.71 -11.11
N PHE A 89 -11.94 16.53 -11.53
CA PHE A 89 -11.19 17.54 -12.30
C PHE A 89 -10.04 16.89 -13.10
N GLU A 90 -9.58 17.57 -14.15
CA GLU A 90 -8.39 17.18 -14.89
C GLU A 90 -7.12 17.73 -14.22
N HIS A 91 -6.04 16.96 -14.29
CA HIS A 91 -4.72 17.38 -13.84
C HIS A 91 -3.61 16.73 -14.67
N ARG A 92 -2.35 17.02 -14.33
CA ARG A 92 -1.17 16.46 -14.98
C ARG A 92 -0.38 15.55 -14.04
N PHE A 93 0.18 14.47 -14.58
CA PHE A 93 1.09 13.62 -13.82
C PHE A 93 2.31 14.41 -13.37
N ASP A 94 2.87 13.97 -12.24
CA ASP A 94 4.08 14.54 -11.64
C ASP A 94 3.93 15.99 -11.14
N GLU A 95 2.73 16.59 -11.26
CA GLU A 95 2.40 17.90 -10.70
C GLU A 95 1.63 17.74 -9.37
N PRO A 96 1.87 18.61 -8.37
CA PRO A 96 1.19 18.54 -7.08
C PRO A 96 -0.29 18.93 -7.20
N ILE A 97 -1.14 18.22 -6.46
CA ILE A 97 -2.53 18.56 -6.17
C ILE A 97 -2.62 18.91 -4.70
N GLN A 98 -3.07 20.11 -4.37
CA GLN A 98 -3.14 20.55 -2.98
C GLN A 98 -4.46 21.27 -2.69
N ASN A 99 -5.06 20.92 -1.57
CA ASN A 99 -6.17 21.66 -0.96
C ASN A 99 -6.03 21.64 0.57
N GLN A 100 -7.10 21.96 1.29
CA GLN A 100 -7.11 21.96 2.77
C GLN A 100 -7.07 20.55 3.39
N ASP A 101 -7.44 19.52 2.62
CA ASP A 101 -7.63 18.16 3.09
C ASP A 101 -6.41 17.27 2.80
N PHE A 102 -5.71 17.54 1.70
CA PHE A 102 -4.56 16.76 1.26
C PHE A 102 -3.55 17.53 0.40
N PHE A 103 -2.35 16.97 0.32
CA PHE A 103 -1.37 17.15 -0.72
C PHE A 103 -1.09 15.80 -1.38
N LEU A 104 -1.20 15.73 -2.71
CA LEU A 104 -0.97 14.52 -3.51
C LEU A 104 -0.06 14.81 -4.70
N ILE A 105 0.76 13.83 -5.08
CA ILE A 105 1.42 13.80 -6.39
C ILE A 105 1.15 12.42 -7.00
N ILE A 106 0.50 12.39 -8.16
CA ILE A 106 0.28 11.15 -8.91
C ILE A 106 1.37 11.08 -9.98
N LYS A 107 2.30 10.13 -9.82
CA LYS A 107 3.45 9.96 -10.70
C LYS A 107 3.21 8.85 -11.70
N LYS A 108 3.44 9.14 -12.98
CA LYS A 108 3.31 8.18 -14.06
C LYS A 108 4.52 7.24 -14.07
N LYS A 109 4.31 5.92 -14.12
CA LYS A 109 5.44 5.00 -14.34
C LYS A 109 5.89 5.07 -15.80
N LYS A 110 7.18 4.84 -16.05
CA LYS A 110 7.77 4.84 -17.40
C LYS A 110 7.04 3.90 -18.37
N ASN A 111 6.59 2.76 -17.86
CA ASN A 111 5.86 1.75 -18.63
C ASN A 111 4.35 1.87 -18.39
N PHE A 112 3.81 3.10 -18.32
CA PHE A 112 2.38 3.31 -18.14
C PHE A 112 1.61 2.52 -19.19
N GLN A 113 0.80 1.57 -18.72
CA GLN A 113 -0.10 0.79 -19.56
C GLN A 113 -1.52 1.11 -19.13
N ASP A 114 -2.34 1.53 -20.09
CA ASP A 114 -3.77 1.57 -19.87
C ASP A 114 -4.28 0.12 -19.76
N LEU A 115 -4.85 -0.20 -18.60
CA LEU A 115 -5.38 -1.53 -18.30
C LEU A 115 -6.81 -1.71 -18.87
N GLY A 116 -7.39 -0.69 -19.51
CA GLY A 116 -8.73 -0.73 -20.09
C GLY A 116 -9.85 -0.91 -19.05
N THR A 117 -9.54 -0.64 -17.79
CA THR A 117 -10.44 -0.74 -16.64
C THR A 117 -10.25 0.48 -15.74
N PRO A 118 -11.30 0.93 -15.03
CA PRO A 118 -11.18 2.07 -14.12
C PRO A 118 -10.14 1.76 -13.03
N LEU A 119 -9.17 2.65 -12.85
CA LEU A 119 -8.16 2.52 -11.83
C LEU A 119 -8.47 3.47 -10.68
N PHE A 120 -8.27 3.01 -9.45
CA PHE A 120 -8.35 3.86 -8.28
C PHE A 120 -7.30 3.47 -7.26
N PHE A 121 -7.00 4.40 -6.36
CA PHE A 121 -6.21 4.13 -5.17
C PHE A 121 -7.01 4.42 -3.90
N LYS A 122 -6.57 3.82 -2.80
CA LYS A 122 -7.04 4.11 -1.43
C LYS A 122 -5.82 4.45 -0.59
N LEU A 123 -5.93 5.49 0.22
CA LEU A 123 -4.91 5.85 1.20
C LEU A 123 -5.27 5.28 2.56
N TYR A 124 -4.26 4.77 3.27
CA TYR A 124 -4.43 4.19 4.59
C TYR A 124 -3.60 4.95 5.63
N ASN A 125 -4.20 5.20 6.79
CA ASN A 125 -3.45 5.75 7.92
C ASN A 125 -2.60 4.65 8.57
N LYS A 126 -1.63 5.06 9.40
CA LYS A 126 -0.72 4.14 10.08
C LYS A 126 -1.48 3.09 10.90
N ALA A 127 -2.54 3.48 11.60
CA ALA A 127 -3.31 2.56 12.45
C ALA A 127 -3.97 1.43 11.63
N THR A 128 -4.58 1.76 10.49
CA THR A 128 -5.18 0.79 9.57
C THR A 128 -4.15 -0.19 9.02
N VAL A 129 -2.98 0.32 8.60
CA VAL A 129 -1.89 -0.54 8.09
C VAL A 129 -1.34 -1.45 9.18
N MET A 130 -1.13 -0.91 10.40
CA MET A 130 -0.67 -1.70 11.55
C MET A 130 -1.66 -2.79 11.92
N GLN A 131 -2.96 -2.49 11.90
CA GLN A 131 -4.01 -3.48 12.16
C GLN A 131 -4.02 -4.56 11.08
N TYR A 132 -3.93 -4.16 9.81
CA TYR A 132 -3.83 -5.12 8.69
C TYR A 132 -2.65 -6.08 8.85
N LEU A 133 -1.48 -5.57 9.22
CA LEU A 133 -0.31 -6.42 9.49
C LEU A 133 -0.53 -7.30 10.72
N HIS A 134 -1.11 -6.78 11.79
CA HIS A 134 -1.41 -7.60 12.98
C HIS A 134 -2.31 -8.79 12.64
N ASP A 135 -3.32 -8.57 11.79
CA ASP A 135 -4.33 -9.58 11.44
C ASP A 135 -3.85 -10.58 10.39
N ASN A 136 -2.97 -10.16 9.46
CA ASN A 136 -2.64 -10.95 8.26
C ASN A 136 -1.17 -11.38 8.17
N LEU A 137 -0.29 -10.88 9.05
CA LEU A 137 1.13 -11.23 9.02
C LEU A 137 1.40 -12.53 9.77
N GLU A 138 1.84 -13.54 9.03
CA GLU A 138 2.49 -14.70 9.59
C GLU A 138 3.99 -14.62 9.31
N ALA A 139 4.78 -14.77 10.38
CA ALA A 139 6.22 -14.80 10.29
C ALA A 139 6.71 -16.23 10.44
N THR A 140 7.61 -16.65 9.55
CA THR A 140 8.27 -17.96 9.65
C THR A 140 9.79 -17.78 9.62
N ILE A 141 10.48 -18.56 10.45
CA ILE A 141 11.96 -18.55 10.51
C ILE A 141 12.46 -19.47 9.40
N GLN A 142 13.05 -18.92 8.35
CA GLN A 142 13.56 -19.70 7.22
C GLN A 142 14.97 -20.25 7.49
N ASN A 143 15.85 -19.44 8.11
CA ASN A 143 17.21 -19.86 8.41
C ASN A 143 17.68 -19.28 9.77
N PRO A 144 17.61 -20.06 10.86
CA PRO A 144 18.01 -19.61 12.19
C PRO A 144 19.51 -19.28 12.29
N THR A 145 20.33 -19.78 11.36
CA THR A 145 21.78 -19.53 11.35
C THR A 145 22.14 -18.22 10.62
N ALA A 146 21.32 -17.79 9.66
CA ALA A 146 21.58 -16.63 8.80
C ALA A 146 20.83 -15.35 9.23
N LYS A 147 20.01 -15.41 10.29
CA LYS A 147 19.14 -14.30 10.75
C LYS A 147 18.25 -13.72 9.63
N GLN A 148 17.69 -14.58 8.77
CA GLN A 148 16.79 -14.18 7.68
C GLN A 148 15.37 -14.64 7.96
N LEU A 149 14.41 -13.73 7.80
CA LEU A 149 12.98 -14.00 7.98
C LEU A 149 12.27 -14.04 6.63
N ILE A 150 11.31 -14.95 6.52
CA ILE A 150 10.27 -14.89 5.51
C ILE A 150 8.99 -14.37 6.17
N ILE A 151 8.45 -13.31 5.58
CA ILE A 151 7.13 -12.79 5.92
C ILE A 151 6.15 -13.23 4.84
N ILE A 152 5.05 -13.85 5.27
CA ILE A 152 3.95 -14.29 4.42
C ILE A 152 2.70 -13.54 4.89
N ILE A 153 2.03 -12.83 3.98
CA ILE A 153 0.80 -12.10 4.27
C ILE A 153 -0.34 -12.83 3.58
N PHE A 154 -1.12 -13.66 4.28
CA PHE A 154 -1.97 -14.71 3.66
C PHE A 154 -3.10 -14.25 2.75
N THR A 155 -3.43 -12.96 2.73
CA THR A 155 -4.33 -12.36 1.72
C THR A 155 -3.68 -12.29 0.33
N PHE A 156 -2.34 -12.41 0.23
CA PHE A 156 -1.55 -12.34 -1.00
C PHE A 156 -0.33 -13.28 -0.93
N SER A 157 -0.09 -14.15 -1.91
CA SER A 157 1.19 -14.89 -1.98
C SER A 157 2.36 -13.96 -2.35
N LEU A 158 2.77 -13.10 -1.42
CA LEU A 158 3.98 -12.27 -1.52
C LEU A 158 4.98 -12.72 -0.45
N ILE A 159 6.15 -13.19 -0.89
CA ILE A 159 7.25 -13.64 -0.02
C ILE A 159 8.27 -12.50 0.07
N ILE A 160 8.47 -11.96 1.26
CA ILE A 160 9.40 -10.85 1.49
C ILE A 160 10.54 -11.34 2.37
N HIS A 161 11.77 -11.02 1.95
CA HIS A 161 12.99 -11.31 2.70
C HIS A 161 13.43 -10.05 3.44
N ILE A 162 13.38 -10.06 4.77
CA ILE A 162 13.89 -8.96 5.61
C ILE A 162 15.14 -9.44 6.36
N PRO A 163 16.28 -8.75 6.24
CA PRO A 163 17.45 -9.04 7.07
C PRO A 163 17.22 -8.53 8.51
N LEU A 164 17.46 -9.35 9.53
CA LEU A 164 17.58 -8.81 10.90
C LEU A 164 18.89 -8.01 11.00
N PHE A 165 18.79 -6.84 11.63
CA PHE A 165 19.88 -5.92 11.93
C PHE A 165 21.21 -6.60 12.34
N THR A 166 22.32 -6.03 11.86
CA THR A 166 23.69 -6.24 12.37
C THR A 166 23.87 -5.65 13.75
#